data_AF-A0A7V3QX64-F1
#
_entry.id   AF-A0A7V3QX64-F1
#
_cell.length_a   1.000
_cell.length_b   1.000
_cell.length_c   1.000
_cell.angle_alpha   90.00
_cell.angle_beta   90.00
_cell.angle_gamma   90.00
#
_symmetry.space_group_name_H-M   'P 1'
#
loop_
_entity.id
_entity.type
_entity.pdbx_description
1 polymer ?
#
loop_
_entity_poly.entity_id
_entity_poly.type
_entity_poly.pdbx_seq_one_letter_code
_entity_poly.pdbx_strand_id
1 'polypeptide(L)'
;MCREGIDLVTLKVALKHGSERLEREADHLRQWAALASNANLEDVSRRINGALEQVMAGREMLSACVRELAALQVGGTTTGGGGFTVTPL
;
A
#
# COMPACT_ATOMS: atom_id res chain seq x y z
N MET A 1 2.89 -25.61 -19.60
CA MET A 1 2.20 -24.57 -18.80
C MET A 1 3.27 -23.78 -18.07
N CYS A 2 3.64 -22.61 -18.59
CA CYS A 2 4.62 -21.74 -17.93
C CYS A 2 3.89 -20.99 -16.81
N ARG A 3 4.14 -21.36 -15.55
CA ARG A 3 3.63 -20.62 -14.39
C ARG A 3 4.43 -19.32 -14.29
N GLU A 4 3.78 -18.19 -14.53
CA GLU A 4 4.36 -16.86 -14.30
C GLU A 4 4.49 -16.64 -12.79
N GLY A 5 5.67 -16.95 -12.24
CA GLY A 5 6.03 -16.55 -10.89
C GLY A 5 6.34 -15.05 -10.88
N ILE A 6 5.66 -14.28 -10.03
CA ILE A 6 6.03 -12.88 -9.79
C ILE A 6 7.27 -12.88 -8.89
N ASP A 7 8.33 -12.23 -9.36
CA ASP A 7 9.53 -12.02 -8.55
C ASP A 7 9.20 -11.18 -7.30
N LEU A 8 9.77 -11.56 -6.17
CA LEU A 8 9.47 -10.93 -4.89
C LEU A 8 9.85 -9.43 -4.87
N VAL A 9 10.87 -9.01 -5.62
CA VAL A 9 11.21 -7.59 -5.79
C VAL A 9 10.10 -6.88 -6.54
N THR A 10 9.59 -7.46 -7.63
CA THR A 10 8.47 -6.90 -8.42
C THR A 10 7.22 -6.73 -7.57
N LEU A 11 6.86 -7.74 -6.77
CA LEU A 11 5.72 -7.64 -5.85
C LEU A 11 5.94 -6.54 -4.80
N LYS A 12 7.12 -6.48 -4.19
CA LYS A 12 7.45 -5.44 -3.20
C LYS A 12 7.37 -4.03 -3.80
N VAL A 13 7.89 -3.83 -5.01
CA VAL A 13 7.83 -2.54 -5.72
C VAL A 13 6.38 -2.16 -6.03
N ALA A 14 5.56 -3.10 -6.50
CA ALA A 14 4.15 -2.85 -6.75
C ALA A 14 3.39 -2.42 -5.48
N LEU A 15 3.62 -3.11 -4.35
CA LEU A 15 3.02 -2.76 -3.06
C LEU A 15 3.50 -1.40 -2.54
N LYS A 16 4.79 -1.07 -2.73
CA LYS A 16 5.33 0.25 -2.39
C LYS A 16 4.65 1.36 -3.19
N HIS A 17 4.51 1.19 -4.51
CA HIS A 17 3.78 2.15 -5.34
C HIS A 17 2.31 2.27 -4.95
N GLY A 18 1.67 1.16 -4.56
CA GLY A 18 0.32 1.17 -4.00
C GLY A 18 0.23 2.03 -2.74
N SER A 19 1.16 1.86 -1.79
CA SER A 19 1.23 2.65 -0.56
C SER A 19 1.45 4.14 -0.83
N GLU A 20 2.36 4.48 -1.75
CA GLU A 20 2.63 5.87 -2.17
C GLU A 20 1.43 6.51 -2.88
N ARG A 21 0.63 5.72 -3.61
CA ARG A 21 -0.60 6.18 -4.23
C ARG A 21 -1.66 6.47 -3.17
N LEU A 22 -1.86 5.56 -2.21
CA LEU A 22 -2.82 5.78 -1.11
C LEU A 22 -2.45 7.00 -0.26
N GLU A 23 -1.16 7.29 -0.09
CA GLU A 23 -0.70 8.51 0.58
C GLU A 23 -1.14 9.78 -0.14
N ARG A 24 -0.99 9.82 -1.47
CA ARG A 24 -1.48 10.94 -2.29
C ARG A 24 -3.00 11.08 -2.24
N GLU A 25 -3.74 9.97 -2.28
CA GLU A 25 -5.20 10.00 -2.11
C GLU A 25 -5.61 10.51 -0.72
N ALA A 26 -4.88 10.12 0.33
CA ALA A 26 -5.12 10.62 1.68
C ALA A 26 -4.93 12.15 1.77
N ASP A 27 -3.92 12.70 1.10
CA ASP A 27 -3.70 14.15 1.05
C ASP A 27 -4.81 14.90 0.31
N HIS A 28 -5.32 14.35 -0.80
CA HIS A 28 -6.47 14.91 -1.49
C HIS A 28 -7.73 14.88 -0.61
N LEU A 29 -7.99 13.76 0.08
CA LEU A 29 -9.13 13.64 0.99
C LEU A 29 -9.04 14.64 2.15
N ARG A 30 -7.85 14.87 2.72
CA ARG A 30 -7.64 15.92 3.75
C ARG A 30 -7.99 17.31 3.23
N GLN A 31 -7.55 17.64 2.02
CA GLN A 31 -7.87 18.92 1.39
C GLN A 31 -9.38 19.07 1.16
N TRP A 32 -10.03 18.04 0.63
CA TRP A 32 -11.48 18.07 0.39
C TRP A 32 -12.30 18.09 1.67
N ALA A 33 -11.88 17.40 2.73
CA ALA A 33 -12.52 17.45 4.04
C ALA A 33 -12.49 18.87 4.63
N ALA A 34 -11.35 19.56 4.50
CA ALA A 34 -11.19 20.94 4.93
C ALA A 34 -12.07 21.90 4.11
N LEU A 35 -12.12 21.74 2.78
CA LEU A 35 -12.99 22.52 1.91
C LEU A 35 -14.48 22.31 2.23
N ALA A 36 -14.90 21.06 2.43
CA ALA A 36 -16.27 20.73 2.81
C ALA A 36 -16.65 21.33 4.17
N SER A 37 -15.73 21.29 5.15
CA SER A 37 -15.93 21.91 6.46
C SER A 37 -16.09 23.44 6.34
N ASN A 38 -15.25 24.10 5.55
CA ASN A 38 -15.33 25.54 5.33
C ASN A 38 -16.63 25.97 4.60
N ALA A 39 -17.19 25.07 3.80
CA ALA A 39 -18.47 25.28 3.11
C ALA A 39 -19.71 24.89 3.94
N ASN A 40 -19.54 24.57 5.24
CA ASN A 40 -20.61 24.06 6.12
C ASN A 40 -21.29 22.78 5.61
N LEU A 41 -20.57 21.94 4.85
CA LEU A 41 -21.04 20.65 4.36
C LEU A 41 -20.63 19.53 5.33
N GLU A 42 -21.16 19.56 6.56
CA GLU A 42 -20.72 18.67 7.66
C GLU A 42 -20.84 17.19 7.34
N ASP A 43 -21.95 16.75 6.72
CA ASP A 43 -22.15 15.35 6.35
C ASP A 43 -21.16 14.89 5.27
N VAL A 44 -20.80 15.79 4.34
CA VAL A 44 -19.79 15.52 3.31
C VAL A 44 -18.42 15.42 3.95
N SER A 45 -18.04 16.37 4.82
CA SER A 45 -16.78 16.34 5.56
C SER A 45 -16.66 15.06 6.41
N ARG A 46 -17.74 14.64 7.10
CA ARG A 46 -17.78 13.39 7.88
C ARG A 46 -17.54 12.16 7.01
N ARG A 47 -18.19 12.07 5.83
CA ARG A 47 -17.98 10.96 4.89
C ARG A 47 -16.56 10.94 4.33
N ILE A 48 -15.99 12.10 4.02
CA ILE A 48 -14.60 12.20 3.55
C ILE A 48 -13.62 11.74 4.64
N ASN A 49 -13.83 12.14 5.90
CA ASN A 49 -13.01 11.68 7.01
C ASN A 49 -13.11 10.15 7.23
N GLY A 50 -14.31 9.57 7.11
CA GLY A 50 -14.46 8.11 7.15
C GLY A 50 -13.75 7.38 6.01
N ALA A 51 -13.73 7.97 4.79
CA ALA A 51 -12.96 7.43 3.68
C ALA A 51 -11.44 7.56 3.91
N LEU A 52 -11.00 8.67 4.50
CA LEU A 52 -9.59 8.92 4.85
C LEU A 52 -9.06 7.86 5.83
N GLU A 53 -9.84 7.48 6.85
CA GLU A 53 -9.48 6.43 7.79
C GLU A 53 -9.24 5.08 7.08
N GLN A 54 -10.13 4.70 6.15
CA GLN A 54 -9.98 3.46 5.38
C GLN A 54 -8.76 3.48 4.46
N VAL A 55 -8.49 4.61 3.80
CA VAL A 55 -7.30 4.79 2.95
C VAL A 55 -6.02 4.68 3.77
N MET A 56 -5.99 5.30 4.95
CA MET A 56 -4.85 5.22 5.87
C MET A 56 -4.61 3.81 6.38
N ALA A 57 -5.67 3.07 6.76
CA ALA A 57 -5.58 1.66 7.14
C ALA A 57 -5.05 0.80 5.98
N GLY A 58 -5.54 1.04 4.75
CA GLY A 58 -5.03 0.39 3.54
C GLY A 58 -3.54 0.63 3.32
N ARG A 59 -3.09 1.88 3.48
CA ARG A 59 -1.67 2.26 3.35
C ARG A 59 -0.79 1.55 4.39
N GLU A 60 -1.26 1.47 5.63
CA GLU A 60 -0.54 0.77 6.70
C GLU A 60 -0.39 -0.72 6.40
N MET A 61 -1.46 -1.38 5.92
CA MET A 61 -1.41 -2.79 5.50
C MET A 61 -0.41 -3.00 4.36
N LEU A 62 -0.43 -2.18 3.31
CA LEU A 62 0.54 -2.29 2.22
C LEU A 62 1.98 -2.06 2.69
N SER A 63 2.19 -1.10 3.61
CA SER A 63 3.49 -0.85 4.21
C SER A 63 3.98 -2.04 5.06
N ALA A 64 3.07 -2.71 5.78
CA ALA A 64 3.39 -3.94 6.51
C ALA A 64 3.82 -5.06 5.55
N CYS A 65 3.07 -5.29 4.46
CA CYS A 65 3.44 -6.27 3.44
C CYS A 65 4.82 -5.97 2.83
N VAL A 66 5.14 -4.71 2.54
CA VAL A 66 6.46 -4.32 2.03
C VAL A 66 7.57 -4.65 3.03
N ARG A 67 7.34 -4.44 4.34
CA ARG A 67 8.31 -4.79 5.40
C ARG A 67 8.50 -6.30 5.52
N GLU A 68 7.42 -7.07 5.46
CA GLU A 68 7.47 -8.54 5.49
C GLU A 68 8.24 -9.10 4.29
N LEU A 69 7.95 -8.61 3.08
CA LEU A 69 8.69 -8.99 1.88
C LEU A 69 10.18 -8.57 1.96
N ALA A 70 10.49 -7.39 2.52
CA ALA A 70 11.86 -6.97 2.72
C ALA A 70 12.61 -7.88 3.72
N ALA A 71 11.95 -8.32 4.79
CA ALA A 71 12.51 -9.25 5.76
C ALA A 71 12.85 -10.60 5.12
N LEU A 72 11.98 -11.11 4.23
CA LEU A 72 12.23 -12.33 3.46
C LEU A 72 13.45 -12.21 2.53
N GLN A 73 13.69 -11.02 1.95
CA GLN A 73 14.88 -10.77 1.12
C GLN A 73 16.18 -10.77 1.92
N VAL A 74 16.16 -10.18 3.12
CA VAL A 74 17.35 -10.09 3.98
C VAL A 74 17.66 -11.43 4.64
N GLY A 75 16.62 -12.16 5.08
CA GLY A 75 16.75 -13.50 5.68
C GLY A 75 17.18 -14.60 4.71
N GLY A 76 17.12 -14.36 3.40
CA GLY A 76 17.55 -15.26 2.33
C GLY A 76 19.00 -15.12 1.88
N THR A 77 19.86 -14.38 2.60
CA THR A 77 21.27 -14.14 2.22
C THR A 77 22.23 -15.30 2.51
N THR A 78 21.73 -16.52 2.69
CA THR A 78 22.56 -17.74 2.57
C THR A 78 22.22 -18.46 1.26
N THR A 79 23.21 -18.49 0.37
CA THR A 79 23.28 -19.22 -0.92
C THR A 79 22.64 -18.57 -2.16
N GLY A 80 23.42 -17.69 -2.79
CA GLY A 80 23.58 -17.64 -4.25
C GLY A 80 22.38 -17.20 -5.10
N GLY A 81 22.33 -15.90 -5.44
CA GLY A 81 22.02 -15.39 -6.78
C GLY A 81 20.74 -15.81 -7.53
N GLY A 82 19.79 -16.51 -6.91
CA GLY A 82 18.55 -16.96 -7.53
C GLY A 82 17.34 -16.32 -6.87
N GLY A 83 16.54 -15.58 -7.66
CA GLY A 83 15.34 -14.90 -7.21
C GLY A 83 14.38 -15.82 -6.43
N PHE A 84 13.94 -15.35 -5.27
CA PHE A 84 12.94 -16.03 -4.46
C PHE A 84 11.59 -15.93 -5.17
N THR A 85 11.13 -17.04 -5.74
CA THR A 85 9.83 -17.16 -6.42
C THR A 85 8.80 -17.73 -5.44
N VAL A 86 7.81 -16.92 -5.07
CA VAL A 86 6.66 -17.38 -4.28
C VAL A 86 5.70 -18.11 -5.21
N THR A 87 5.48 -19.40 -4.98
CA THR A 87 4.48 -20.20 -5.71
C THR A 87 3.17 -20.19 -4.92
N PRO A 88 2.06 -19.64 -5.44
CA PRO A 88 0.77 -19.78 -4.78
C PRO A 88 0.28 -21.24 -4.84
N LEU A 89 -0.34 -21.73 -3.77
CA LEU A 89 -1.02 -23.03 -3.67
C LEU A 89 -2.30 -23.04 -4.52
#